data_AF-A0A5S3VSU2-F1
#
_entry.id   AF-A0A5S3VSU2-F1
#
_cell.length_a   1.000
_cell.length_b   1.000
_cell.length_c   1.000
_cell.angle_alpha   90.00
_cell.angle_beta   90.00
_cell.angle_gamma   90.00
#
_symmetry.space_group_name_H-M   'P 1'
#
loop_
_entity.id
_entity.type
_entity.pdbx_description
1 polymer ?
#
loop_
_entity_poly.entity_id
_entity_poly.type
_entity_poly.pdbx_seq_one_letter_code
_entity_poly.pdbx_strand_id
1 'polypeptide(L)'
;NNLQEALNQPSNNVTRSLFFTNAKNFVNQMDRLSGIVSQQKSVVNDQLGILADEANGLIEKISELNNQIAAVHGKKDQADASSVYNERDKAIKDLSELMNLETLDGPHGEKLVFMSTGEALVMENGSFNLFSLNGDPDP
;
A
#
# COMPACT_ATOMS: atom_id res chain seq x y z
N ASN A 1 -9.69 37.61 24.27
CA ASN A 1 -9.71 39.01 24.74
C ASN A 1 -10.17 39.99 23.65
N ASN A 2 -9.63 39.98 22.42
CA ASN A 2 -10.03 40.94 21.35
C ASN A 2 -11.51 40.82 20.87
N LEU A 3 -12.12 39.62 20.95
CA LEU A 3 -13.54 39.42 20.58
C LEU A 3 -14.50 40.08 21.58
N GLN A 4 -14.22 39.97 22.89
CA GLN A 4 -15.03 40.59 23.94
C GLN A 4 -14.95 42.12 23.89
N GLU A 5 -13.78 42.68 23.58
CA GLU A 5 -13.62 44.13 23.39
C GLU A 5 -14.33 44.63 22.12
N ALA A 6 -14.30 43.87 21.02
CA ALA A 6 -15.03 44.20 19.79
C ALA A 6 -16.56 44.20 19.98
N LEU A 7 -17.07 43.30 20.83
CA LEU A 7 -18.48 43.24 21.19
C LEU A 7 -18.89 44.38 22.14
N ASN A 8 -17.98 44.85 23.00
CA ASN A 8 -18.21 45.94 23.94
C ASN A 8 -18.08 47.34 23.32
N GLN A 9 -17.39 47.48 22.17
CA GLN A 9 -17.24 48.75 21.45
C GLN A 9 -17.45 48.60 19.93
N PRO A 10 -18.69 48.35 19.47
CA PRO A 10 -18.99 47.99 18.07
C PRO A 10 -18.73 49.10 17.04
N SER A 11 -18.60 50.37 17.47
CA SER A 11 -18.28 51.55 16.64
C SER A 11 -16.78 51.85 16.55
N ASN A 12 -15.92 51.15 17.29
CA ASN A 12 -14.48 51.37 17.27
C ASN A 12 -13.83 50.63 16.07
N ASN A 13 -13.54 51.39 15.01
CA ASN A 13 -12.97 50.88 13.76
C ASN A 13 -11.62 50.15 13.96
N VAL A 14 -10.84 50.51 14.98
CA VAL A 14 -9.55 49.88 15.30
C VAL A 14 -9.75 48.46 15.82
N THR A 15 -10.67 48.28 16.79
CA THR A 15 -10.96 46.97 17.40
C THR A 15 -11.57 45.98 16.39
N ARG A 16 -12.46 46.47 15.50
CA ARG A 16 -12.98 45.67 14.37
C ARG A 16 -11.89 45.24 13.40
N SER A 17 -11.00 46.16 13.01
CA SER A 17 -9.90 45.86 12.07
C SER A 17 -8.93 44.83 12.64
N LEU A 18 -8.62 44.91 13.94
CA LEU A 18 -7.79 43.93 14.63
C LEU A 18 -8.46 42.55 14.69
N PHE A 19 -9.76 42.49 14.98
CA PHE A 19 -10.52 41.24 14.94
C PHE A 19 -10.50 40.59 13.56
N PHE A 20 -10.82 41.34 12.50
CA PHE A 20 -10.78 40.83 11.12
C PHE A 20 -9.39 40.34 10.71
N THR A 21 -8.34 41.03 11.13
CA THR A 21 -6.96 40.61 10.88
C THR A 21 -6.66 39.27 11.57
N ASN A 22 -7.07 39.10 12.82
CA ASN A 22 -6.91 37.84 13.56
C ASN A 22 -7.72 36.69 12.93
N ALA A 23 -8.95 36.95 12.52
CA ALA A 23 -9.79 35.96 11.83
C ALA A 23 -9.18 35.53 10.49
N LYS A 24 -8.66 36.48 9.70
CA LYS A 24 -7.96 36.19 8.43
C LYS A 24 -6.70 35.37 8.65
N ASN A 25 -5.92 35.69 9.69
CA ASN A 25 -4.72 34.91 10.04
C ASN A 25 -5.07 33.47 10.44
N PHE A 26 -6.16 33.27 11.18
CA PHE A 26 -6.65 31.94 11.54
C PHE A 26 -7.10 31.13 10.31
N VAL A 27 -7.88 31.74 9.40
CA VAL A 27 -8.28 31.10 8.14
C VAL A 27 -7.06 30.69 7.32
N ASN A 28 -6.09 31.59 7.14
CA ASN A 28 -4.84 31.27 6.44
C ASN A 28 -4.07 30.12 7.11
N GLN A 29 -4.13 30.01 8.44
CA GLN A 29 -3.50 28.90 9.16
C GLN A 29 -4.24 27.58 8.91
N MET A 30 -5.58 27.59 8.89
CA MET A 30 -6.39 26.42 8.56
C MET A 30 -6.16 25.96 7.12
N ASP A 31 -6.08 26.88 6.17
CA ASP A 31 -5.80 26.57 4.76
C ASP A 31 -4.43 25.89 4.61
N ARG A 32 -3.41 26.39 5.34
CA ARG A 32 -2.08 25.77 5.36
C ARG A 32 -2.11 24.36 5.94
N LEU A 33 -2.82 24.16 7.05
CA LEU A 33 -2.96 22.83 7.66
C LEU A 33 -3.68 21.85 6.73
N SER A 34 -4.75 22.30 6.07
CA SER A 34 -5.45 21.51 5.06
C SER A 34 -4.53 21.11 3.91
N GLY A 35 -3.69 22.04 3.44
CA GLY A 35 -2.69 21.76 2.40
C GLY A 35 -1.67 20.69 2.84
N ILE A 36 -1.18 20.76 4.08
CA ILE A 36 -0.25 19.77 4.62
C ILE A 36 -0.90 18.38 4.70
N VAL A 37 -2.14 18.29 5.21
CA VAL A 37 -2.85 17.01 5.30
C VAL A 37 -3.08 16.42 3.92
N SER A 38 -3.47 17.24 2.94
CA SER A 38 -3.63 16.80 1.55
C SER A 38 -2.33 16.29 0.95
N GLN A 39 -1.21 16.98 1.21
CA GLN A 39 0.10 16.54 0.75
C GLN A 39 0.52 15.21 1.41
N GLN A 40 0.28 15.07 2.72
CA GLN A 40 0.60 13.83 3.44
C GLN A 40 -0.21 12.65 2.90
N LYS A 41 -1.49 12.87 2.57
CA LYS A 41 -2.34 11.87 1.91
C LYS A 41 -1.72 11.43 0.58
N SER A 42 -1.33 12.38 -0.28
CA SER A 42 -0.66 12.08 -1.56
C SER A 42 0.58 11.21 -1.37
N VAL A 43 1.46 11.58 -0.42
CA VAL A 43 2.70 10.82 -0.15
C VAL A 43 2.40 9.39 0.29
N VAL A 44 1.39 9.19 1.14
CA VAL A 44 0.97 7.84 1.56
C VAL A 44 0.47 7.03 0.38
N ASN A 45 -0.32 7.62 -0.52
CA ASN A 45 -0.82 6.93 -1.70
C ASN A 45 0.30 6.53 -2.66
N ASP A 46 1.27 7.42 -2.88
CA ASP A 46 2.44 7.12 -3.73
C ASP A 46 3.24 5.95 -3.13
N GLN A 47 3.42 5.95 -1.81
CA GLN A 47 4.10 4.86 -1.11
C GLN A 47 3.32 3.54 -1.20
N LEU A 48 2.00 3.59 -1.06
CA LEU A 48 1.13 2.44 -1.24
C LEU A 48 1.20 1.87 -2.66
N GLY A 49 1.27 2.74 -3.68
CA GLY A 49 1.46 2.34 -5.08
C GLY A 49 2.78 1.59 -5.28
N ILE A 50 3.89 2.12 -4.75
CA ILE A 50 5.20 1.48 -4.81
C ILE A 50 5.18 0.08 -4.16
N LEU A 51 4.57 -0.05 -2.99
CA LEU A 51 4.47 -1.33 -2.29
C LEU A 51 3.59 -2.34 -3.06
N ALA A 52 2.54 -1.88 -3.72
CA ALA A 52 1.70 -2.73 -4.57
C ALA A 52 2.48 -3.22 -5.80
N ASP A 53 3.27 -2.36 -6.44
CA ASP A 53 4.13 -2.74 -7.57
C ASP A 53 5.20 -3.75 -7.14
N GLU A 54 5.82 -3.57 -5.96
CA GLU A 54 6.78 -4.51 -5.39
C GLU A 54 6.13 -5.88 -5.10
N ALA A 55 4.95 -5.88 -4.48
CA ALA A 55 4.19 -7.09 -4.24
C ALA A 55 3.84 -7.83 -5.54
N ASN A 56 3.42 -7.09 -6.59
CA ASN A 56 3.12 -7.66 -7.90
C ASN A 56 4.35 -8.29 -8.55
N GLY A 57 5.52 -7.66 -8.47
CA GLY A 57 6.77 -8.25 -8.97
C GLY A 57 7.15 -9.54 -8.25
N LEU A 58 6.91 -9.61 -6.93
CA LEU A 58 7.12 -10.84 -6.16
C LEU A 58 6.11 -11.94 -6.53
N ILE A 59 4.84 -11.59 -6.73
CA ILE A 59 3.77 -12.52 -7.17
C ILE A 59 4.13 -13.14 -8.53
N GLU A 60 4.55 -12.32 -9.49
CA GLU A 60 4.98 -12.78 -10.82
C GLU A 60 6.19 -13.72 -10.71
N LYS A 61 7.21 -13.33 -9.95
CA LYS A 61 8.40 -14.15 -9.72
C LYS A 61 8.07 -15.50 -9.07
N ILE A 62 7.18 -15.53 -8.07
CA ILE A 62 6.75 -16.79 -7.43
C ILE A 62 6.08 -17.68 -8.47
N SER A 63 5.26 -17.12 -9.34
CA SER A 63 4.60 -17.86 -10.41
C SER A 63 5.59 -18.47 -11.41
N GLU A 64 6.59 -17.70 -11.85
CA GLU A 64 7.64 -18.19 -12.74
C GLU A 64 8.45 -19.34 -12.10
N LEU A 65 8.81 -19.20 -10.83
CA LEU A 65 9.55 -20.23 -10.09
C LEU A 65 8.69 -21.49 -9.87
N ASN A 66 7.39 -21.35 -9.61
CA ASN A 66 6.47 -22.48 -9.57
C ASN A 66 6.44 -23.25 -10.89
N ASN A 67 6.40 -22.56 -12.03
CA ASN A 67 6.44 -23.21 -13.34
C ASN A 67 7.74 -24.00 -13.57
N GLN A 68 8.89 -23.45 -13.14
CA GLN A 68 10.17 -24.16 -13.22
C GLN A 68 10.20 -25.40 -12.30
N ILE A 69 9.66 -25.27 -11.09
CA ILE A 69 9.55 -26.37 -10.13
C ILE A 69 8.66 -27.48 -10.66
N ALA A 70 7.47 -27.14 -11.18
CA ALA A 70 6.54 -28.08 -11.81
C ALA A 70 7.20 -28.90 -12.92
N ALA A 71 8.06 -28.26 -13.72
CA ALA A 71 8.76 -28.89 -14.83
C ALA A 71 9.79 -29.95 -14.38
N VAL A 72 10.32 -29.88 -13.17
CA VAL A 72 11.36 -30.80 -12.65
C VAL A 72 10.86 -31.70 -11.51
N HIS A 73 9.70 -31.42 -10.93
CA HIS A 73 9.16 -32.16 -9.80
C HIS A 73 8.92 -33.64 -10.13
N GLY A 74 9.33 -34.53 -9.23
CA GLY A 74 9.25 -35.98 -9.41
C GLY A 74 10.21 -36.56 -10.46
N LYS A 75 11.06 -35.73 -11.08
CA LYS A 75 12.06 -36.17 -12.07
C LYS A 75 13.43 -36.35 -11.40
N LYS A 76 14.33 -37.08 -12.08
CA LYS A 76 15.69 -37.36 -11.60
C LYS A 76 16.50 -36.10 -11.27
N ASP A 77 16.24 -35.03 -12.01
CA ASP A 77 16.97 -33.76 -11.91
C ASP A 77 16.36 -32.81 -10.85
N GLN A 78 15.31 -33.23 -10.12
CA GLN A 78 14.70 -32.43 -9.07
C GLN A 78 15.70 -32.00 -7.99
N ALA A 79 16.64 -32.89 -7.64
CA ALA A 79 17.65 -32.62 -6.62
C ALA A 79 18.56 -31.43 -7.01
N ASP A 80 18.81 -31.26 -8.31
CA ASP A 80 19.64 -30.20 -8.86
C ASP A 80 18.93 -28.84 -8.87
N ALA A 81 17.60 -28.82 -8.75
CA ALA A 81 16.77 -27.62 -8.74
C ALA A 81 16.60 -26.96 -7.36
N SER A 82 17.36 -27.39 -6.35
CA SER A 82 17.24 -26.89 -4.96
C SER A 82 17.34 -25.36 -4.84
N SER A 83 18.08 -24.69 -5.72
CA SER A 83 18.15 -23.22 -5.76
C SER A 83 16.81 -22.58 -6.10
N VAL A 84 16.05 -23.15 -7.05
CA VAL A 84 14.76 -22.62 -7.50
C VAL A 84 13.72 -22.70 -6.38
N TYR A 85 13.70 -23.80 -5.62
CA TYR A 85 12.85 -23.94 -4.42
C TYR A 85 13.21 -22.89 -3.36
N ASN A 86 14.49 -22.71 -3.06
CA ASN A 86 14.94 -21.72 -2.08
C ASN A 86 14.62 -20.28 -2.52
N GLU A 87 14.76 -19.97 -3.82
CA GLU A 87 14.43 -18.66 -4.36
C GLU A 87 12.93 -18.36 -4.27
N ARG A 88 12.07 -19.38 -4.50
CA ARG A 88 10.63 -19.24 -4.34
C ARG A 88 10.26 -19.00 -2.89
N ASP A 89 10.80 -19.81 -1.98
CA ASP A 89 10.48 -19.70 -0.56
C ASP A 89 10.97 -18.35 0.01
N LYS A 90 12.09 -17.83 -0.49
CA LYS A 90 12.51 -16.45 -0.22
C LYS A 90 11.51 -15.43 -0.78
N ALA A 91 11.09 -15.55 -2.04
CA ALA A 91 10.15 -14.61 -2.64
C ALA A 91 8.79 -14.59 -1.91
N ILE A 92 8.29 -15.75 -1.46
CA ILE A 92 7.09 -15.87 -0.61
C ILE A 92 7.32 -15.16 0.73
N LYS A 93 8.49 -15.34 1.34
CA LYS A 93 8.83 -14.66 2.59
C LYS A 93 8.87 -13.14 2.38
N ASP A 94 9.56 -12.66 1.36
CA ASP A 94 9.65 -11.23 1.05
C ASP A 94 8.22 -10.65 0.82
N LEU A 95 7.35 -11.37 0.12
CA LEU A 95 5.95 -10.95 -0.09
C LEU A 95 5.17 -10.90 1.23
N SER A 96 5.46 -11.81 2.17
CA SER A 96 4.80 -11.85 3.49
C SER A 96 5.20 -10.68 4.39
N GLU A 97 6.32 -10.01 4.10
CA GLU A 97 6.71 -8.78 4.78
C GLU A 97 5.87 -7.57 4.30
N LEU A 98 5.26 -7.67 3.11
CA LEU A 98 4.41 -6.63 2.53
C LEU A 98 2.92 -6.86 2.81
N MET A 99 2.46 -8.12 2.89
CA MET A 99 1.05 -8.45 3.10
C MET A 99 0.84 -9.80 3.78
N ASN A 100 -0.31 -9.96 4.44
CA ASN A 100 -0.68 -11.22 5.08
C ASN A 100 -1.13 -12.25 4.04
N LEU A 101 -0.49 -13.41 4.07
CA LEU A 101 -0.70 -14.47 3.09
C LEU A 101 -0.72 -15.86 3.72
N GLU A 102 -1.38 -16.77 3.03
CA GLU A 102 -1.42 -18.20 3.31
C GLU A 102 -0.92 -18.96 2.08
N THR A 103 -0.28 -20.11 2.31
CA THR A 103 0.22 -20.96 1.21
C THR A 103 -0.28 -22.38 1.34
N LEU A 104 -0.53 -23.01 0.19
CA LEU A 104 -0.88 -24.42 0.09
C LEU A 104 0.08 -25.12 -0.87
N ASP A 105 0.43 -26.37 -0.53
CA ASP A 105 1.23 -27.22 -1.40
C ASP A 105 0.41 -27.73 -2.59
N GLY A 106 0.95 -27.52 -3.79
CA GLY A 106 0.43 -28.06 -5.04
C GLY A 106 0.88 -29.50 -5.30
N PRO A 107 0.18 -30.22 -6.20
CA PRO A 107 0.46 -31.62 -6.49
C PRO A 107 1.78 -31.86 -7.24
N HIS A 108 2.36 -30.84 -7.87
CA HIS A 108 3.65 -30.94 -8.58
C HIS A 108 4.73 -30.05 -7.95
N GLY A 109 4.62 -29.83 -6.64
CA GLY A 109 5.63 -29.12 -5.85
C GLY A 109 5.54 -27.60 -5.92
N GLU A 110 4.58 -27.03 -6.65
CA GLU A 110 4.26 -25.61 -6.62
C GLU A 110 3.71 -25.18 -5.26
N LYS A 111 3.75 -23.88 -4.98
CA LYS A 111 3.05 -23.27 -3.84
C LYS A 111 1.94 -22.37 -4.36
N LEU A 112 0.70 -22.68 -4.00
CA LEU A 112 -0.41 -21.77 -4.21
C LEU A 112 -0.35 -20.70 -3.12
N VAL A 113 -0.54 -19.43 -3.49
CA VAL A 113 -0.44 -18.29 -2.58
C VAL A 113 -1.76 -17.56 -2.58
N PHE A 114 -2.29 -17.32 -1.39
CA PHE A 114 -3.55 -16.62 -1.16
C PHE A 114 -3.30 -15.47 -0.18
N MET A 115 -4.06 -14.40 -0.33
CA MET A 115 -4.21 -13.45 0.76
C MET A 115 -4.95 -14.13 1.91
N SER A 116 -4.68 -13.75 3.15
CA SER A 116 -5.42 -14.28 4.32
C SER A 116 -6.92 -13.96 4.28
N THR A 117 -7.34 -13.02 3.44
CA THR A 117 -8.74 -12.67 3.15
C THR A 117 -9.41 -13.65 2.17
N GLY A 118 -8.64 -14.55 1.54
CA GLY A 118 -9.10 -15.66 0.70
C GLY A 118 -8.87 -15.46 -0.80
N GLU A 119 -8.42 -14.29 -1.25
CA GLU A 119 -8.14 -14.02 -2.66
C GLU A 119 -6.89 -14.77 -3.13
N ALA A 120 -6.99 -15.45 -4.26
CA ALA A 120 -5.86 -16.14 -4.86
C ALA A 120 -4.89 -15.15 -5.53
N LEU A 121 -3.59 -15.29 -5.27
CA LEU A 121 -2.52 -14.51 -5.89
C LEU A 121 -1.70 -15.35 -6.87
N VAL A 122 -1.38 -16.60 -6.53
CA VAL A 122 -0.68 -17.55 -7.41
C VAL A 122 -1.40 -18.88 -7.38
N MET A 123 -1.73 -19.41 -8.56
CA MET A 123 -2.50 -20.63 -8.75
C MET A 123 -1.66 -21.78 -9.33
N GLU A 124 -2.18 -23.00 -9.26
CA GLU A 124 -1.51 -24.26 -9.62
C GLU A 124 -0.89 -24.28 -11.03
N ASN A 125 -1.52 -23.63 -12.00
CA ASN A 125 -1.06 -23.59 -13.39
C ASN A 125 -0.09 -22.44 -13.71
N GLY A 126 0.46 -21.77 -12.69
CA GLY A 126 1.29 -20.58 -12.88
C GLY A 126 0.51 -19.34 -13.34
N SER A 127 -0.83 -19.35 -13.23
CA SER A 127 -1.61 -18.13 -13.35
C SER A 127 -1.49 -17.33 -12.05
N PHE A 128 -1.43 -16.00 -12.19
CA PHE A 128 -1.36 -15.10 -11.05
C PHE A 128 -2.31 -13.93 -11.22
N ASN A 129 -2.70 -13.33 -10.10
CA ASN A 129 -3.53 -12.12 -10.07
C ASN A 129 -2.68 -10.95 -9.59
N LEU A 130 -2.81 -9.82 -10.29
CA LEU A 130 -2.20 -8.58 -9.85
C LEU A 130 -3.01 -8.00 -8.70
N PHE A 131 -2.30 -7.69 -7.62
CA PHE A 131 -2.80 -6.94 -6.50
C PHE A 131 -2.98 -5.47 -6.91
N SER A 132 -4.16 -4.92 -6.62
CA SER A 132 -4.44 -3.51 -6.80
C SER A 132 -5.09 -2.97 -5.54
N LEU A 133 -4.54 -1.89 -5.01
CA LEU A 133 -5.19 -1.11 -3.97
C LEU A 133 -6.29 -0.29 -4.65
N ASN A 134 -7.50 -0.85 -4.73
CA ASN A 134 -8.69 -0.11 -5.15
C ASN A 134 -9.05 0.90 -4.05
N GLY A 135 -8.44 2.07 -4.13
CA GLY A 135 -8.77 3.23 -3.34
C GLY A 135 -8.35 4.45 -4.13
N ASP A 136 -9.26 4.96 -4.95
CA ASP A 136 -9.14 6.29 -5.50
C ASP A 136 -8.92 7.26 -4.33
N PRO A 137 -7.76 7.95 -4.24
CA PRO A 137 -7.59 8.87 -3.15
C PRO A 137 -8.36 10.16 -3.38
N ASP A 138 -8.74 10.57 -4.59
CA ASP A 138 -9.53 11.79 -4.80
C ASP A 138 -10.28 11.76 -6.16
N PRO A 139 -11.63 11.85 -6.18
CA PRO A 139 -12.36 12.27 -7.38
C PRO A 139 -12.13 13.74 -7.74
#